data_AF-A0A382U2J2-F1
#
_entry.id   AF-A0A382U2J2-F1
#
_cell.length_a   1.000
_cell.length_b   1.000
_cell.length_c   1.000
_cell.angle_alpha   90.00
_cell.angle_beta   90.00
_cell.angle_gamma   90.00
#
_symmetry.space_group_name_H-M   'P 1'
#
loop_
_entity.id
_entity.type
_entity.pdbx_description
1 polymer ?
#
loop_
_entity_poly.entity_id
_entity_poly.type
_entity_poly.pdbx_seq_one_letter_code
_entity_poly.pdbx_strand_id
1 'polypeptide(L)'
;MVWRLFIISAVSLSLSAVKPNPIEAQSSKSSLALLEELTNAHGPSGFEGPVRKIMRREWGELVSNLETDGMGNLLGTLKGTAEGPRVLLMAHMDEVGFIVRFIDDNGFIYFNPVGGYFDQSILTQQMKIMTPKGPVIGYTGMKSGHSFQGDERSRMVELRDVFLDVGARSRLEAEDLFGIRPGLPITYDADFRDLNGTGRYLAKAWDDRVGLAAITEVL
;
A
#
# COMPACT_ATOMS: atom_id res chain seq x y z
N MET A 1 5.76 -21.31 11.64
CA MET A 1 4.33 -21.47 11.33
C MET A 1 3.71 -20.09 11.35
N VAL A 2 3.79 -19.37 10.22
CA VAL A 2 3.43 -17.95 10.12
C VAL A 2 2.10 -17.87 9.39
N TRP A 3 1.06 -17.42 10.09
CA TRP A 3 -0.22 -17.09 9.50
C TRP A 3 -0.03 -15.82 8.66
N ARG A 4 -0.19 -15.92 7.34
CA ARG A 4 -0.30 -14.77 6.44
C ARG A 4 -1.79 -14.57 6.14
N LEU A 5 -2.37 -13.50 6.66
CA LEU A 5 -3.66 -13.02 6.20
C LEU A 5 -3.42 -12.37 4.83
N PHE A 6 -3.97 -12.97 3.77
CA PHE A 6 -4.04 -12.34 2.46
C PHE A 6 -5.47 -11.84 2.27
N ILE A 7 -5.62 -10.56 1.93
CA ILE A 7 -6.90 -9.93 1.60
C ILE A 7 -6.96 -9.90 0.07
N ILE A 8 -7.96 -10.58 -0.49
CA ILE A 8 -8.03 -11.11 -1.86
C ILE A 8 -9.03 -10.29 -2.68
N SER A 9 -8.61 -9.64 -3.76
CA SER A 9 -9.54 -9.25 -4.83
C SER A 9 -9.80 -10.45 -5.73
N ALA A 10 -11.04 -10.72 -6.11
CA ALA A 10 -11.42 -11.95 -6.79
C ALA A 10 -12.36 -11.68 -7.97
N VAL A 11 -11.95 -12.06 -9.19
CA VAL A 11 -12.82 -12.03 -10.39
C VAL A 11 -12.95 -13.42 -11.01
N SER A 12 -14.18 -13.90 -11.13
CA SER A 12 -14.52 -15.18 -11.76
C SER A 12 -14.85 -15.02 -13.25
N LEU A 13 -14.19 -15.76 -14.13
CA LEU A 13 -14.32 -15.76 -15.60
C LEU A 13 -14.73 -17.15 -16.10
N SER A 14 -15.68 -17.27 -17.04
CA SER A 14 -15.95 -18.55 -17.72
C SER A 14 -15.38 -18.58 -19.15
N LEU A 15 -14.45 -19.51 -19.42
CA LEU A 15 -13.76 -19.59 -20.70
C LEU A 15 -14.58 -20.28 -21.79
N SER A 16 -14.74 -19.61 -22.93
CA SER A 16 -14.92 -20.23 -24.25
C SER A 16 -14.25 -19.34 -25.29
N ALA A 17 -13.76 -19.96 -26.37
CA ALA A 17 -12.86 -19.37 -27.36
C ALA A 17 -13.40 -18.06 -27.99
N VAL A 18 -13.00 -16.93 -27.41
CA VAL A 18 -13.05 -15.62 -28.04
C VAL A 18 -11.91 -15.59 -29.06
N LYS A 19 -12.21 -15.35 -30.34
CA LYS A 19 -11.16 -15.06 -31.33
C LYS A 19 -10.34 -13.88 -30.79
N PRO A 20 -9.01 -13.94 -30.75
CA PRO A 20 -8.22 -12.79 -30.34
C PRO A 20 -8.54 -11.66 -31.33
N ASN A 21 -9.30 -10.67 -30.88
CA ASN A 21 -9.19 -9.36 -31.49
C ASN A 21 -7.72 -8.97 -31.34
N PRO A 22 -7.08 -8.39 -32.36
CA PRO A 22 -5.77 -7.79 -32.16
C PRO A 22 -5.92 -6.90 -30.92
N ILE A 23 -5.00 -7.06 -29.97
CA ILE A 23 -4.84 -6.12 -28.87
C ILE A 23 -4.40 -4.81 -29.56
N GLU A 24 -5.35 -4.08 -30.13
CA GLU A 24 -5.20 -2.66 -30.32
C GLU A 24 -5.03 -2.15 -28.91
N ALA A 25 -3.84 -1.63 -28.62
CA ALA A 25 -3.50 -1.02 -27.35
C ALA A 25 -4.50 0.11 -27.07
N GLN A 26 -5.62 -0.24 -26.46
CA GLN A 26 -6.65 0.67 -26.04
C GLN A 26 -6.09 1.42 -24.82
N SER A 27 -5.34 2.48 -25.13
CA SER A 27 -4.85 3.53 -24.24
C SER A 27 -3.76 3.13 -23.21
N SER A 28 -2.50 3.11 -23.65
CA SER A 28 -1.32 3.13 -22.75
C SER A 28 -1.26 4.31 -21.78
N LYS A 29 -2.09 5.35 -21.99
CA LYS A 29 -2.21 6.51 -21.10
C LYS A 29 -3.18 6.27 -19.93
N SER A 30 -4.19 5.39 -20.08
CA SER A 30 -5.14 5.09 -19.00
C SER A 30 -4.53 4.14 -17.98
N SER A 31 -3.79 3.12 -18.43
CA SER A 31 -3.14 2.17 -17.51
C SER A 31 -2.07 2.84 -16.65
N LEU A 32 -1.31 3.78 -17.24
CA LEU A 32 -0.30 4.53 -16.52
C LEU A 32 -0.92 5.44 -15.44
N ALA A 33 -2.00 6.15 -15.80
CA ALA A 33 -2.74 6.98 -14.87
C ALA A 33 -3.35 6.16 -13.72
N LEU A 34 -3.85 4.95 -14.02
CA LEU A 34 -4.35 4.03 -13.01
C LEU A 34 -3.22 3.56 -12.08
N LEU A 35 -2.05 3.20 -12.62
CA LEU A 35 -0.89 2.81 -11.82
C LEU A 35 -0.42 3.95 -10.92
N GLU A 36 -0.38 5.18 -11.43
CA GLU A 36 -0.07 6.37 -10.64
C GLU A 36 -1.06 6.54 -9.48
N GLU A 37 -2.36 6.46 -9.75
CA GLU A 37 -3.39 6.62 -8.71
C GLU A 37 -3.33 5.49 -7.66
N LEU A 38 -3.17 4.24 -8.11
CA LEU A 38 -3.09 3.08 -7.23
C LEU A 38 -1.85 3.11 -6.36
N THR A 39 -0.68 3.43 -6.91
CA THR A 39 0.58 3.42 -6.14
C THR A 39 0.68 4.60 -5.18
N ASN A 40 0.10 5.75 -5.54
CA ASN A 40 0.00 6.91 -4.64
C ASN A 40 -1.03 6.71 -3.52
N ALA A 41 -2.03 5.84 -3.69
CA ALA A 41 -3.00 5.54 -2.65
C ALA A 41 -2.35 4.82 -1.45
N HIS A 42 -2.53 5.37 -0.25
CA HIS A 42 -2.05 4.79 1.01
C HIS A 42 -3.06 3.76 1.53
N GLY A 43 -2.69 2.49 1.53
CA GLY A 43 -3.58 1.42 1.98
C GLY A 43 -2.83 0.20 2.48
N PRO A 44 -2.17 0.26 3.65
CA PRO A 44 -1.55 -0.92 4.23
C PRO A 44 -2.59 -1.94 4.68
N SER A 45 -2.16 -3.17 4.98
CA SER A 45 -3.10 -4.25 5.36
C SER A 45 -4.03 -3.84 6.51
N GLY A 46 -5.33 -4.00 6.31
CA GLY A 46 -6.42 -3.55 7.19
C GLY A 46 -6.94 -2.12 6.91
N PHE A 47 -6.31 -1.37 6.00
CA PHE A 47 -6.63 0.02 5.68
C PHE A 47 -6.76 0.27 4.17
N GLU A 48 -7.18 -0.73 3.40
CA GLU A 48 -7.23 -0.74 1.93
C GLU A 48 -8.33 0.16 1.33
N GLY A 49 -9.07 0.88 2.17
CA GLY A 49 -10.22 1.72 1.76
C GLY A 49 -9.94 2.67 0.59
N PRO A 50 -8.82 3.43 0.58
CA PRO A 50 -8.48 4.30 -0.54
C PRO A 50 -8.30 3.55 -1.86
N VAL A 51 -7.62 2.40 -1.83
CA VAL A 51 -7.37 1.55 -3.01
C VAL A 51 -8.67 0.93 -3.51
N ARG A 52 -9.48 0.41 -2.59
CA ARG A 52 -10.80 -0.16 -2.91
C ARG A 52 -11.73 0.86 -3.56
N LYS A 53 -11.65 2.14 -3.17
CA LYS A 53 -12.43 3.21 -3.80
C LYS A 53 -12.04 3.41 -5.26
N ILE A 54 -10.75 3.38 -5.57
CA ILE A 54 -10.23 3.45 -6.94
C ILE A 54 -10.75 2.26 -7.74
N MET A 55 -10.53 1.03 -7.25
CA MET A 55 -10.94 -0.18 -7.96
C MET A 55 -12.46 -0.28 -8.16
N ARG A 56 -13.25 0.20 -7.19
CA ARG A 56 -14.72 0.26 -7.34
C ARG A 56 -15.16 1.19 -8.47
N ARG A 57 -14.45 2.30 -8.67
CA ARG A 57 -14.72 3.21 -9.79
C ARG A 57 -14.37 2.54 -11.11
N GLU A 58 -13.17 1.95 -11.21
CA GLU A 58 -12.71 1.31 -12.44
C GLU A 58 -13.57 0.11 -12.84
N TRP A 59 -13.96 -0.74 -11.88
CA TRP A 59 -14.70 -1.97 -12.18
C TRP A 59 -16.22 -1.76 -12.24
N GLY A 60 -16.73 -0.60 -11.82
CA GLY A 60 -18.17 -0.36 -11.68
C GLY A 60 -18.99 -0.62 -12.94
N GLU A 61 -18.40 -0.37 -14.11
CA GLU A 61 -19.03 -0.60 -15.42
C GLU A 61 -18.50 -1.85 -16.13
N LEU A 62 -17.38 -2.42 -15.68
CA LEU A 62 -16.71 -3.56 -16.30
C LEU A 62 -17.29 -4.91 -15.84
N VAL A 63 -17.75 -5.01 -14.59
CA VAL A 63 -18.19 -6.27 -14.00
C VAL A 63 -19.58 -6.18 -13.36
N SER A 64 -20.25 -7.33 -13.27
CA SER A 64 -21.51 -7.47 -12.54
C SER A 64 -21.28 -7.90 -11.09
N ASN A 65 -22.26 -7.62 -10.21
CA ASN A 65 -22.24 -8.00 -8.79
C ASN A 65 -21.00 -7.48 -8.03
N LEU A 66 -20.63 -6.22 -8.25
CA LEU A 66 -19.46 -5.63 -7.61
C LEU A 66 -19.69 -5.34 -6.12
N GLU A 67 -19.27 -6.28 -5.26
CA GLU A 67 -19.53 -6.27 -3.83
C GLU A 67 -18.25 -6.21 -2.98
N THR A 68 -18.41 -5.81 -1.72
CA THR A 68 -17.32 -5.85 -0.74
C THR A 68 -17.71 -6.79 0.39
N ASP A 69 -16.84 -7.75 0.71
CA ASP A 69 -17.08 -8.70 1.78
C ASP A 69 -16.78 -8.10 3.18
N GLY A 70 -17.01 -8.90 4.23
CA GLY A 70 -16.79 -8.49 5.61
C GLY A 70 -15.33 -8.20 5.97
N MET A 71 -14.37 -8.63 5.16
CA MET A 71 -12.94 -8.35 5.34
C MET A 71 -12.46 -7.14 4.53
N GLY A 72 -13.29 -6.62 3.62
CA GLY A 72 -12.95 -5.48 2.78
C GLY A 72 -12.44 -5.85 1.39
N ASN A 73 -12.52 -7.12 0.98
CA ASN A 73 -12.20 -7.59 -0.37
C ASN A 73 -13.17 -6.99 -1.39
N LEU A 74 -12.73 -6.71 -2.61
CA LEU A 74 -13.60 -6.30 -3.72
C LEU A 74 -13.78 -7.48 -4.68
N LEU A 75 -15.04 -7.91 -4.88
CA LEU A 75 -15.38 -9.05 -5.71
C LEU A 75 -16.25 -8.60 -6.88
N GLY A 76 -15.93 -9.08 -8.08
CA GLY A 76 -16.67 -8.77 -9.30
C GLY A 76 -16.81 -10.01 -10.17
N THR A 77 -17.88 -10.09 -10.94
CA THR A 77 -18.11 -11.22 -11.87
C THR A 77 -18.29 -10.71 -13.29
N LEU A 78 -17.41 -11.14 -14.19
CA LEU A 78 -17.61 -10.99 -15.62
C LEU A 78 -18.36 -12.24 -16.15
N LYS A 79 -19.60 -12.05 -16.58
CA LYS A 79 -20.43 -13.17 -17.08
C LYS A 79 -19.97 -13.55 -18.49
N GLY A 80 -19.46 -14.78 -18.64
CA GLY A 80 -19.18 -15.35 -19.96
C GLY A 80 -20.45 -15.73 -20.71
N THR A 81 -20.29 -16.04 -22.00
CA THR A 81 -21.40 -16.35 -22.93
C THR A 81 -21.67 -17.84 -23.10
N ALA A 82 -20.91 -18.72 -22.45
CA ALA A 82 -21.02 -20.17 -22.58
C ALA A 82 -20.75 -20.87 -21.24
N GLU A 83 -21.23 -22.11 -21.12
CA GLU A 83 -20.90 -22.97 -19.99
C GLU A 83 -19.44 -23.41 -20.09
N GLY A 84 -18.60 -22.80 -19.25
CA GLY A 84 -17.17 -23.04 -19.18
C GLY A 84 -16.66 -23.03 -17.73
N PRO A 85 -15.39 -23.39 -17.51
CA PRO A 85 -14.80 -23.42 -16.17
C PRO A 85 -14.76 -22.03 -15.55
N ARG A 86 -14.94 -21.92 -14.22
CA ARG A 86 -14.75 -20.66 -13.49
C ARG A 86 -13.26 -20.41 -13.24
N VAL A 87 -12.77 -19.24 -13.63
CA VAL A 87 -11.37 -18.81 -13.55
C VAL A 87 -11.28 -17.64 -12.59
N LEU A 88 -10.43 -17.74 -11.57
CA LEU A 88 -10.25 -16.67 -10.59
C LEU A 88 -9.02 -15.83 -10.92
N LEU A 89 -9.21 -14.56 -11.25
CA LEU A 89 -8.14 -13.55 -11.29
C LEU A 89 -8.09 -12.83 -9.94
N MET A 90 -6.90 -12.78 -9.33
CA MET A 90 -6.70 -12.13 -8.04
C MET A 90 -5.42 -11.31 -8.01
N ALA A 91 -5.50 -10.17 -7.33
CA ALA A 91 -4.39 -9.32 -6.94
C ALA A 91 -4.75 -8.67 -5.60
N HIS A 92 -3.76 -8.38 -4.76
CA HIS A 92 -4.04 -7.82 -3.43
C HIS A 92 -4.03 -6.29 -3.45
N MET A 93 -4.87 -5.69 -2.60
CA MET A 93 -5.01 -4.22 -2.51
C MET A 93 -4.07 -3.62 -1.48
N ASP A 94 -3.63 -4.40 -0.51
CA ASP A 94 -2.81 -3.86 0.55
C ASP A 94 -1.39 -3.55 0.07
N GLU A 95 -0.67 -2.80 0.88
CA GLU A 95 0.77 -2.68 0.77
C GLU A 95 1.37 -2.99 2.14
N VAL A 96 2.64 -3.36 2.16
CA VAL A 96 3.37 -3.43 3.43
C VAL A 96 3.42 -2.03 4.05
N GLY A 97 3.33 -1.95 5.37
CA GLY A 97 3.34 -0.67 6.09
C GLY A 97 3.66 -0.83 7.57
N PHE A 98 3.23 0.14 8.37
CA PHE A 98 3.39 0.11 9.82
C PHE A 98 2.13 0.61 10.50
N ILE A 99 2.07 0.40 11.80
CA ILE A 99 1.00 0.92 12.65
C ILE A 99 1.62 1.64 13.85
N VAL A 100 1.07 2.81 14.19
CA VAL A 100 1.51 3.57 15.37
C VAL A 100 1.31 2.69 16.61
N ARG A 101 2.38 2.47 17.36
CA ARG A 101 2.37 1.71 18.61
C ARG A 101 2.18 2.64 19.80
N PHE A 102 3.02 3.66 19.94
CA PHE A 102 2.92 4.67 20.98
C PHE A 102 3.67 5.95 20.58
N ILE A 103 3.44 7.01 21.36
CA ILE A 103 4.10 8.30 21.23
C ILE A 103 4.88 8.53 22.51
N ASP A 104 6.18 8.83 22.45
CA ASP A 104 6.97 9.13 23.65
C ASP A 104 6.68 10.54 24.18
N ASP A 105 7.25 10.90 25.34
CA ASP A 105 6.97 12.19 25.97
C ASP A 105 7.55 13.37 25.16
N ASN A 106 8.55 13.12 24.30
CA ASN A 106 9.16 14.12 23.43
C ASN A 106 8.40 14.32 22.11
N GLY A 107 7.42 13.47 21.80
CA GLY A 107 6.63 13.53 20.57
C GLY A 107 7.12 12.62 19.44
N PHE A 108 8.10 11.74 19.69
CA PHE A 108 8.55 10.74 18.73
C PHE A 108 7.56 9.58 18.64
N ILE A 109 7.35 9.09 17.41
CA ILE A 109 6.37 8.05 17.12
C ILE A 109 7.07 6.70 16.99
N TYR A 110 6.66 5.73 17.79
CA TYR A 110 7.13 4.35 17.69
C TYR A 110 6.06 3.50 17.04
N PHE A 111 6.47 2.52 16.24
CA PHE A 111 5.57 1.79 15.35
C PHE A 111 5.95 0.31 15.22
N ASN A 112 4.97 -0.49 14.81
CA ASN A 112 5.15 -1.92 14.54
C ASN A 112 4.94 -2.20 13.04
N PRO A 113 5.64 -3.18 12.46
CA PRO A 113 5.47 -3.54 11.06
C PRO A 113 4.12 -4.24 10.84
N VAL A 114 3.51 -3.93 9.70
CA VAL A 114 2.34 -4.61 9.14
C VAL A 114 2.79 -5.18 7.80
N GLY A 115 3.00 -6.49 7.77
CA GLY A 115 3.65 -7.19 6.66
C GLY A 115 5.12 -7.53 6.93
N GLY A 116 5.79 -8.10 5.93
CA GLY A 116 7.19 -8.55 6.05
C GLY A 116 8.16 -7.43 5.67
N TYR A 117 9.06 -7.08 6.59
CA TYR A 117 10.09 -6.08 6.36
C TYR A 117 11.48 -6.61 6.65
N PHE A 118 12.45 -6.05 5.94
CA PHE A 118 13.85 -6.07 6.37
C PHE A 118 14.13 -4.76 7.11
N ASP A 119 14.39 -4.82 8.42
CA ASP A 119 14.50 -3.65 9.30
C ASP A 119 15.41 -2.54 8.76
N GLN A 120 16.51 -2.91 8.10
CA GLN A 120 17.46 -1.93 7.57
C GLN A 120 16.88 -1.08 6.44
N SER A 121 15.84 -1.55 5.73
CA SER A 121 15.18 -0.76 4.68
C SER A 121 14.43 0.46 5.22
N ILE A 122 14.12 0.46 6.52
CA ILE A 122 13.27 1.45 7.19
C ILE A 122 14.07 2.67 7.65
N LEU A 123 15.39 2.53 7.78
CA LEU A 123 16.27 3.60 8.28
C LEU A 123 16.34 4.76 7.29
N THR A 124 16.23 6.00 7.78
CA THR A 124 16.41 7.24 7.00
C THR A 124 15.42 7.41 5.83
N GLN A 125 14.15 7.09 6.08
CA GLN A 125 13.07 7.08 5.10
C GLN A 125 12.02 8.14 5.43
N GLN A 126 11.44 8.74 4.39
CA GLN A 126 10.24 9.55 4.53
C GLN A 126 9.01 8.63 4.62
N MET A 127 8.16 8.92 5.60
CA MET A 127 6.96 8.14 5.89
C MET A 127 5.77 9.08 6.07
N LYS A 128 4.57 8.53 5.92
CA LYS A 128 3.31 9.25 6.08
C LYS A 128 2.39 8.49 7.03
N ILE A 129 1.92 9.16 8.07
CA ILE A 129 0.89 8.66 8.99
C ILE A 129 -0.46 9.17 8.49
N MET A 130 -1.43 8.28 8.28
CA MET A 130 -2.78 8.69 7.91
C MET A 130 -3.58 8.98 9.16
N THR A 131 -3.90 10.25 9.40
CA THR A 131 -4.69 10.68 10.56
C THR A 131 -6.08 11.17 10.15
N PRO A 132 -7.05 11.25 11.08
CA PRO A 132 -8.35 11.88 10.82
C PRO A 132 -8.26 13.36 10.39
N LYS A 133 -7.16 14.04 10.70
CA LYS A 133 -6.91 15.45 10.33
C LYS A 133 -6.19 15.60 8.99
N GLY A 134 -5.85 14.49 8.34
CA GLY A 134 -5.05 14.45 7.12
C GLY A 134 -3.71 13.74 7.33
N PRO A 135 -2.96 13.54 6.25
CA PRO A 135 -1.65 12.90 6.32
C PRO A 135 -0.63 13.75 7.08
N VAL A 136 0.18 13.11 7.91
CA VAL A 136 1.31 13.72 8.62
C VAL A 136 2.60 13.08 8.10
N ILE A 137 3.50 13.90 7.58
CA ILE A 137 4.81 13.45 7.10
C ILE A 137 5.74 13.30 8.31
N GLY A 138 6.56 12.26 8.30
CA GLY A 138 7.67 12.11 9.23
C GLY A 138 8.88 11.49 8.58
N TYR A 139 9.99 11.51 9.31
CA TYR A 139 11.25 10.92 8.88
C TYR A 139 11.75 9.92 9.91
N THR A 140 12.15 8.72 9.46
CA THR A 140 12.65 7.72 10.39
C THR A 140 14.05 8.07 10.89
N GLY A 141 14.18 8.11 12.21
CA GLY A 141 15.39 8.41 12.94
C GLY A 141 15.84 7.24 13.81
N MET A 142 17.10 7.30 14.21
CA MET A 142 17.71 6.39 15.17
C MET A 142 18.75 7.16 15.99
N LYS A 143 19.32 6.49 17.00
CA LYS A 143 20.49 7.00 17.73
C LYS A 143 21.59 7.44 16.74
N SER A 144 22.18 8.61 16.97
CA SER A 144 23.20 9.16 16.08
C SER A 144 24.39 8.22 15.92
N GLY A 145 24.90 8.12 14.68
CA GLY A 145 26.07 7.31 14.31
C GLY A 145 27.30 7.57 15.20
N HIS A 146 27.52 8.83 15.59
CA HIS A 146 28.63 9.23 16.44
C HIS A 146 28.49 8.75 17.89
N SER A 147 27.26 8.46 18.34
CA SER A 147 26.94 8.05 19.70
C SER A 147 27.05 6.54 19.92
N PHE A 148 27.21 5.74 18.88
CA PHE A 148 27.50 4.31 19.01
C PHE A 148 28.93 4.11 19.52
N GLN A 149 29.08 3.23 20.52
CA GLN A 149 30.36 2.90 21.12
C GLN A 149 30.78 1.46 20.79
N GLY A 150 32.08 1.23 20.66
CA GLY A 150 32.64 -0.11 20.48
C GLY A 150 32.03 -0.88 19.31
N ASP A 151 31.57 -2.10 19.60
CA ASP A 151 31.02 -3.03 18.61
C ASP A 151 29.56 -2.73 18.20
N GLU A 152 28.86 -1.82 18.89
CA GLU A 152 27.50 -1.40 18.52
C GLU A 152 27.42 -0.91 17.07
N ARG A 153 28.47 -0.24 16.58
CA ARG A 153 28.55 0.26 15.19
C ARG A 153 28.47 -0.83 14.13
N SER A 154 28.83 -2.05 14.49
CA SER A 154 28.86 -3.20 13.57
C SER A 154 27.58 -4.02 13.61
N ARG A 155 26.66 -3.72 14.54
CA ARG A 155 25.39 -4.43 14.70
C ARG A 155 24.31 -3.76 13.85
N MET A 156 23.38 -4.58 13.37
CA MET A 156 22.18 -4.09 12.71
C MET A 156 21.30 -3.35 13.72
N VAL A 157 20.75 -2.21 13.30
CA VAL A 157 19.79 -1.45 14.11
C VAL A 157 18.47 -2.21 14.11
N GLU A 158 17.94 -2.49 15.30
CA GLU A 158 16.66 -3.15 15.44
C GLU A 158 15.52 -2.13 15.30
N LEU A 159 14.37 -2.56 14.75
CA LEU A 159 13.21 -1.68 14.56
C LEU A 159 12.73 -0.99 15.85
N ARG A 160 12.89 -1.63 17.02
CA ARG A 160 12.51 -1.04 18.32
C ARG A 160 13.30 0.22 18.67
N ASP A 161 14.49 0.39 18.08
CA ASP A 161 15.39 1.52 18.29
C ASP A 161 15.22 2.61 17.21
N VAL A 162 14.29 2.39 16.28
CA VAL A 162 13.89 3.34 15.25
C VAL A 162 12.62 4.06 15.71
N PHE A 163 12.62 5.37 15.54
CA PHE A 163 11.45 6.23 15.77
C PHE A 163 11.12 7.00 14.50
N LEU A 164 9.90 7.50 14.42
CA LEU A 164 9.45 8.40 13.37
C LEU A 164 9.31 9.80 13.98
N ASP A 165 10.11 10.73 13.48
CA ASP A 165 10.08 12.13 13.85
C ASP A 165 9.08 12.88 12.95
N VAL A 166 8.08 13.49 13.57
CA VAL A 166 7.02 14.29 12.90
C VAL A 166 7.14 15.78 13.24
N GLY A 167 8.21 16.20 13.93
CA GLY A 167 8.45 17.57 14.36
C GLY A 167 7.65 18.02 15.60
N ALA A 168 6.98 17.09 16.29
CA ALA A 168 6.32 17.38 17.56
C ALA A 168 7.34 17.61 18.68
N ARG A 169 7.03 18.49 19.64
CA ARG A 169 7.87 18.77 20.81
C ARG A 169 7.37 18.09 22.08
N SER A 170 6.24 17.41 22.00
CA SER A 170 5.66 16.65 23.10
C SER A 170 4.65 15.63 22.59
N ARG A 171 4.32 14.64 23.43
CA ARG A 171 3.19 13.73 23.18
C ARG A 171 1.91 14.49 22.87
N LEU A 172 1.58 15.49 23.69
CA LEU A 172 0.35 16.27 23.58
C LEU A 172 0.29 17.03 22.24
N GLU A 173 1.40 17.57 21.76
CA GLU A 173 1.43 18.23 20.46
C GLU A 173 1.18 17.23 19.31
N ALA A 174 1.85 16.06 19.31
CA ALA A 174 1.61 15.03 18.31
C ALA A 174 0.15 14.53 18.31
N GLU A 175 -0.43 14.40 19.50
CA GLU A 175 -1.81 13.97 19.67
C GLU A 175 -2.81 15.06 19.26
N ASP A 176 -2.74 16.23 19.85
CA ASP A 176 -3.78 17.24 19.73
C ASP A 176 -3.63 18.07 18.46
N LEU A 177 -2.41 18.42 18.06
CA LEU A 177 -2.19 19.19 16.84
C LEU A 177 -2.31 18.30 15.61
N PHE A 178 -1.55 17.20 15.57
CA PHE A 178 -1.44 16.33 14.40
C PHE A 178 -2.47 15.20 14.35
N GLY A 179 -3.18 14.93 15.45
CA GLY A 179 -4.21 13.88 15.47
C GLY A 179 -3.65 12.46 15.49
N ILE A 180 -2.37 12.28 15.83
CA ILE A 180 -1.72 10.96 15.84
C ILE A 180 -2.22 10.18 17.05
N ARG A 181 -2.57 8.90 16.86
CA ARG A 181 -2.96 7.98 17.93
C ARG A 181 -2.39 6.59 17.64
N PRO A 182 -2.20 5.74 18.66
CA PRO A 182 -1.96 4.31 18.47
C PRO A 182 -3.02 3.69 17.56
N GLY A 183 -2.60 2.77 16.68
CA GLY A 183 -3.47 2.10 15.73
C GLY A 183 -3.58 2.78 14.36
N LEU A 184 -3.03 3.99 14.18
CA LEU A 184 -3.07 4.65 12.87
C LEU A 184 -2.04 4.04 11.90
N PRO A 185 -2.40 3.91 10.60
CA PRO A 185 -1.52 3.32 9.61
C PRO A 185 -0.42 4.29 9.16
N ILE A 186 0.73 3.72 8.83
CA ILE A 186 1.91 4.40 8.33
C ILE A 186 2.39 3.68 7.07
N THR A 187 2.84 4.43 6.09
CA THR A 187 3.40 3.91 4.82
C THR A 187 4.53 4.82 4.36
N TYR A 188 5.33 4.36 3.39
CA TYR A 188 6.34 5.21 2.76
C TYR A 188 5.70 6.42 2.08
N ASP A 189 6.39 7.54 2.14
CA ASP A 189 6.07 8.74 1.35
C ASP A 189 6.88 8.72 0.05
N ALA A 190 6.43 7.91 -0.91
CA ALA A 190 7.10 7.72 -2.19
C ALA A 190 6.10 7.80 -3.34
N ASP A 191 5.99 9.00 -3.92
CA ASP A 191 5.11 9.27 -5.06
C ASP A 191 5.59 8.57 -6.34
N PHE A 192 4.64 8.25 -7.19
CA PHE A 192 4.86 7.78 -8.56
C PHE A 192 5.65 8.80 -9.39
N ARG A 193 6.71 8.35 -10.07
CA ARG A 193 7.57 9.17 -10.94
C ARG A 193 8.12 8.37 -12.10
N ASP A 194 8.24 9.00 -13.27
CA ASP A 194 9.11 8.48 -14.34
C ASP A 194 10.57 8.81 -14.02
N LEU A 195 11.41 7.78 -13.95
CA LEU A 195 12.85 7.92 -13.74
C LEU A 195 13.48 8.54 -14.98
N ASN A 196 13.72 9.85 -14.89
CA ASN A 196 14.45 10.64 -15.88
C ASN A 196 13.81 10.60 -17.29
N GLY A 197 12.48 10.42 -17.37
CA GLY A 197 11.77 10.34 -18.65
C GLY A 197 12.12 9.10 -19.48
N THR A 198 12.56 8.02 -18.81
CA THR A 198 13.01 6.79 -19.49
C THR A 198 11.87 5.80 -19.74
N GLY A 199 10.67 6.07 -19.22
CA GLY A 199 9.58 5.10 -19.20
C GLY A 199 9.79 3.98 -18.17
N ARG A 200 10.70 4.18 -17.20
CA ARG A 200 10.88 3.31 -16.03
C ARG A 200 10.36 4.05 -14.81
N TYR A 201 9.43 3.44 -14.09
CA TYR A 201 8.71 4.16 -13.05
C TYR A 201 9.20 3.79 -11.65
N LEU A 202 9.25 4.79 -10.77
CA LEU A 202 9.48 4.66 -9.33
C LEU A 202 8.17 4.94 -8.63
N ALA A 203 7.78 4.06 -7.71
CA ALA A 203 6.61 4.25 -6.85
C ALA A 203 6.70 3.26 -5.67
N LYS A 204 5.90 3.50 -4.62
CA LYS A 204 5.61 2.48 -3.61
C LYS A 204 4.56 1.49 -4.11
N ALA A 205 4.38 0.39 -3.36
CA ALA A 205 3.27 -0.54 -3.54
C ALA A 205 3.13 -1.16 -4.94
N TRP A 206 4.22 -1.36 -5.68
CA TRP A 206 4.14 -2.14 -6.93
C TRP A 206 3.57 -3.55 -6.68
N ASP A 207 4.04 -4.18 -5.60
CA ASP A 207 3.46 -5.39 -5.02
C ASP A 207 2.21 -5.01 -4.21
N ASP A 208 0.98 -5.31 -4.64
CA ASP A 208 0.56 -5.93 -5.93
C ASP A 208 -0.41 -5.02 -6.70
N ARG A 209 -0.20 -3.70 -6.62
CA ARG A 209 -0.99 -2.73 -7.38
C ARG A 209 -0.81 -2.90 -8.89
N VAL A 210 0.32 -3.47 -9.34
CA VAL A 210 0.50 -3.89 -10.74
C VAL A 210 -0.50 -4.98 -11.13
N GLY A 211 -0.71 -5.99 -10.26
CA GLY A 211 -1.69 -7.04 -10.50
C GLY A 211 -3.11 -6.48 -10.63
N LEU A 212 -3.49 -5.50 -9.80
CA LEU A 212 -4.79 -4.83 -9.91
C LEU A 212 -4.96 -4.12 -11.26
N ALA A 213 -3.95 -3.36 -11.69
CA ALA A 213 -3.99 -2.68 -12.98
C ALA A 213 -4.04 -3.69 -14.14
N ALA A 214 -3.24 -4.76 -14.08
CA ALA A 214 -3.22 -5.80 -15.10
C ALA A 214 -4.58 -6.51 -15.22
N ILE A 215 -5.24 -6.82 -14.10
CA ILE A 215 -6.60 -7.39 -14.12
C ILE A 215 -7.57 -6.39 -14.75
N THR A 216 -7.49 -5.11 -14.39
CA THR A 216 -8.39 -4.07 -14.92
C THR A 216 -8.26 -3.91 -16.43
N GLU A 217 -7.04 -3.98 -16.97
CA GLU A 217 -6.79 -3.91 -18.42
C GLU A 217 -7.27 -5.15 -19.19
N VAL A 218 -7.44 -6.29 -18.50
CA VAL A 218 -7.91 -7.53 -19.11
C VAL A 218 -9.45 -7.63 -19.12
N LEU A 219 -10.13 -6.90 -18.22
CA LEU A 219 -11.59 -6.89 -18.10
C LEU A 219 -12.25 -5.98 -19.14
#